data_AF-A0AAV7DBR1-F1
#
_entry.id   AF-A0AAV7DBR1-F1
#
_cell.length_a   1.000
_cell.length_b   1.000
_cell.length_c   1.000
_cell.angle_alpha   90.00
_cell.angle_beta   90.00
_cell.angle_gamma   90.00
#
_symmetry.space_group_name_H-M   'P 1'
#
loop_
_entity.id
_entity.type
_entity.pdbx_description
1 polymer ?
#
loop_
_entity_poly.entity_id
_entity_poly.type
_entity_poly.pdbx_seq_one_letter_code
_entity_poly.pdbx_strand_id
1 'polypeptide(L)'
;MVSQALELSKKPHVVIATPGRLADHIRSSNTFSMKRIKFLVMDEADRLLEQGCTDFTEELQVILGAIPAKRQTLLFSATLTDTLQELKSVAMNKPFFWESTSEVKTVEQLDQKYLLVPEKVKDAYLVHLIQKFQDEHEDWSIIIFTSTCKDCQILNMMLRRFNFPSIALHSMMKQKERFAALGRFKSSFYKILIATDLASRGLDIPTVQVVINHNTPGLPKIYIHRVGRTARAGRSGLAITLVTQYDIHLVHSIEEQIKMKLIEYAVKESEVLNILTQVNVTRRACEIKLEGTDFDEKKEINKRKQLILEGKDPDLEAKRKAELEKLKKQKKKFKEHIRDAIRKEKDDQIRRKQKKKQQE
;
A
#
# COMPACT_ATOMS: atom_id res chain seq x y z
N MET A 1 -18.82 15.21 8.09
CA MET A 1 -18.17 15.84 9.26
C MET A 1 -19.18 16.18 10.34
N VAL A 2 -20.30 16.82 9.98
CA VAL A 2 -21.37 17.23 10.94
C VAL A 2 -21.85 16.11 11.86
N SER A 3 -22.15 14.91 11.35
CA SER A 3 -22.62 13.82 12.23
C SER A 3 -21.57 13.37 13.26
N GLN A 4 -20.29 13.29 12.87
CA GLN A 4 -19.20 12.95 13.79
C GLN A 4 -18.98 14.04 14.86
N ALA A 5 -19.07 15.32 14.47
CA ALA A 5 -18.98 16.42 15.43
C ALA A 5 -20.14 16.40 16.44
N LEU A 6 -21.33 15.96 16.00
CA LEU A 6 -22.51 15.79 16.85
C LEU A 6 -22.39 14.56 17.77
N GLU A 7 -21.70 13.51 17.34
CA GLU A 7 -21.35 12.37 18.22
C GLU A 7 -20.32 12.78 19.27
N LEU A 8 -19.30 13.55 18.91
CA LEU A 8 -18.29 14.06 19.84
C LEU A 8 -18.90 15.03 20.87
N SER A 9 -19.88 15.85 20.48
CA SER A 9 -20.55 16.77 21.41
C SER A 9 -21.36 16.06 22.49
N LYS A 10 -21.74 14.78 22.28
CA LYS A 10 -22.34 13.91 23.29
C LYS A 10 -21.35 13.46 24.38
N LYS A 11 -20.08 13.88 24.31
CA LYS A 11 -19.03 13.60 25.30
C LYS A 11 -18.82 12.09 25.53
N PRO A 12 -18.49 11.31 24.49
CA PRO A 12 -18.20 9.89 24.65
C PRO A 12 -17.02 9.65 25.61
N HIS A 13 -17.06 8.53 26.33
CA HIS A 13 -16.01 8.14 27.28
C HIS A 13 -14.71 7.70 26.59
N VAL A 14 -14.82 7.10 25.40
CA VAL A 14 -13.70 6.61 24.59
C VAL A 14 -13.88 7.11 23.16
N VAL A 15 -12.79 7.63 22.58
CA VAL A 15 -12.74 8.08 21.18
C VAL A 15 -11.57 7.39 20.49
N ILE A 16 -11.85 6.74 19.36
CA ILE A 16 -10.84 6.16 18.47
C ILE A 16 -10.80 7.01 17.20
N ALA A 17 -9.64 7.55 16.86
CA ALA A 17 -9.50 8.44 15.71
C ALA A 17 -8.10 8.35 15.09
N THR A 18 -8.02 8.67 13.79
CA THR A 18 -6.74 8.91 13.12
C THR A 18 -6.31 10.37 13.35
N PRO A 19 -5.00 10.68 13.42
CA PRO A 19 -4.52 12.02 13.77
C PRO A 19 -5.11 13.13 12.89
N GLY A 20 -5.04 12.98 11.56
CA GLY A 20 -5.60 13.98 10.64
C GLY A 20 -7.08 14.25 10.85
N ARG A 21 -7.90 13.20 11.02
CA ARG A 21 -9.33 13.39 11.21
C ARG A 21 -9.67 14.04 12.56
N LEU A 22 -8.92 13.72 13.60
CA LEU A 22 -9.11 14.33 14.91
C LEU A 22 -8.64 15.79 14.92
N ALA A 23 -7.48 16.08 14.34
CA ALA A 23 -6.96 17.44 14.18
C ALA A 23 -7.92 18.33 13.38
N ASP A 24 -8.52 17.81 12.30
CA ASP A 24 -9.57 18.51 11.55
C ASP A 24 -10.76 18.86 12.44
N HIS A 25 -11.25 17.94 13.28
CA HIS A 25 -12.36 18.21 14.19
C HIS A 25 -12.00 19.24 15.26
N ILE A 26 -10.77 19.24 15.77
CA ILE A 26 -10.28 20.24 16.72
C ILE A 26 -10.21 21.63 16.09
N ARG A 27 -9.72 21.73 14.85
CA ARG A 27 -9.58 22.98 14.10
C ARG A 27 -10.93 23.55 13.65
N SER A 28 -11.83 22.68 13.19
CA SER A 28 -13.08 23.08 12.54
C SER A 28 -14.31 23.14 13.45
N SER A 29 -14.22 22.58 14.66
CA SER A 29 -15.37 22.45 15.55
C SER A 29 -15.04 22.85 16.99
N ASN A 30 -15.89 23.68 17.57
CA ASN A 30 -15.80 24.08 18.98
C ASN A 30 -16.86 23.36 19.86
N THR A 31 -17.44 22.25 19.37
CA THR A 31 -18.59 21.59 20.00
C THR A 31 -18.20 20.56 21.06
N PHE A 32 -16.91 20.24 21.21
CA PHE A 32 -16.41 19.27 22.18
C PHE A 32 -15.10 19.76 22.82
N SER A 33 -14.77 19.22 23.99
CA SER A 33 -13.55 19.58 24.72
C SER A 33 -12.82 18.33 25.16
N MET A 34 -11.49 18.34 24.98
CA MET A 34 -10.61 17.23 25.36
C MET A 34 -9.87 17.47 26.68
N LYS A 35 -10.18 18.56 27.40
CA LYS A 35 -9.53 18.95 28.68
C LYS A 35 -9.71 17.94 29.82
N ARG A 36 -10.57 16.93 29.66
CA ARG A 36 -10.82 15.88 30.66
C ARG A 36 -10.16 14.53 30.34
N ILE A 37 -9.39 14.45 29.26
CA ILE A 37 -8.71 13.21 28.87
C ILE A 37 -7.69 12.82 29.94
N LYS A 38 -7.82 11.59 30.46
CA LYS A 38 -6.90 10.99 31.43
C LYS A 38 -5.90 10.03 30.80
N PHE A 39 -6.28 9.42 29.67
CA PHE A 39 -5.49 8.41 28.97
C PHE A 39 -5.35 8.79 27.50
N LEU A 40 -4.13 8.80 27.00
CA LEU A 40 -3.82 8.89 25.57
C LEU A 40 -3.16 7.58 25.14
N VAL A 41 -3.73 6.93 24.13
CA VAL A 41 -3.15 5.72 23.53
C VAL A 41 -2.71 6.04 22.11
N MET A 42 -1.43 5.84 21.83
CA MET A 42 -0.83 5.96 20.51
C MET A 42 -0.49 4.56 20.02
N ASP A 43 -1.31 4.03 19.12
CA ASP A 43 -1.10 2.72 18.49
C ASP A 43 -0.40 2.88 17.13
N GLU A 44 0.35 1.87 16.70
CA GLU A 44 1.24 1.90 15.53
C GLU A 44 2.16 3.16 15.50
N ALA A 45 2.77 3.49 16.65
CA ALA A 45 3.47 4.76 16.84
C ALA A 45 4.68 4.99 15.92
N ASP A 46 5.33 3.92 15.47
CA ASP A 46 6.37 3.96 14.43
C ASP A 46 5.86 4.56 13.12
N ARG A 47 4.55 4.49 12.85
CA ARG A 47 3.90 5.11 11.69
C ARG A 47 3.40 6.52 11.96
N LEU A 48 3.01 6.81 13.19
CA LEU A 48 2.62 8.15 13.61
C LEU A 48 3.81 9.12 13.59
N LEU A 49 5.02 8.61 13.81
CA LEU A 49 6.26 9.38 14.00
C LEU A 49 7.27 9.18 12.87
N GLU A 50 6.88 8.52 11.77
CA GLU A 50 7.76 8.29 10.62
C GLU A 50 7.93 9.60 9.84
N GLN A 51 9.15 10.15 9.82
CA GLN A 51 9.49 11.30 8.99
C GLN A 51 9.41 10.90 7.50
N GLY A 52 8.55 11.55 6.71
CA GLY A 52 8.39 11.26 5.27
C GLY A 52 6.94 11.32 4.75
N CYS A 53 6.52 10.31 3.99
CA CYS A 53 5.25 10.31 3.21
C CYS A 53 3.96 10.44 4.03
N THR A 54 4.01 10.27 5.34
CA THR A 54 2.88 10.50 6.27
C THR A 54 3.39 11.22 7.50
N ASP A 55 3.81 12.47 7.33
CA ASP A 55 4.20 13.31 8.45
C ASP A 55 2.94 13.79 9.20
N PHE A 56 2.58 13.09 10.28
CA PHE A 56 1.48 13.50 11.17
C PHE A 56 1.95 14.43 12.29
N THR A 57 3.18 14.96 12.21
CA THR A 57 3.76 15.76 13.30
C THR A 57 2.91 17.00 13.58
N GLU A 58 2.42 17.69 12.55
CA GLU A 58 1.57 18.87 12.71
C GLU A 58 0.21 18.52 13.35
N GLU A 59 -0.43 17.44 12.89
CA GLU A 59 -1.69 16.95 13.44
C GLU A 59 -1.52 16.54 14.90
N LEU A 60 -0.43 15.84 15.22
CA LEU A 60 -0.09 15.43 16.58
C LEU A 60 0.16 16.65 17.47
N GLN A 61 0.85 17.68 17.01
CA GLN A 61 1.03 18.91 17.77
C GLN A 61 -0.31 19.57 18.11
N VAL A 62 -1.25 19.64 17.17
CA VAL A 62 -2.60 20.17 17.42
C VAL A 62 -3.33 19.34 18.47
N ILE A 63 -3.29 18.01 18.36
CA ILE A 63 -3.94 17.12 19.31
C ILE A 63 -3.31 17.24 20.69
N LEU A 64 -1.97 17.20 20.78
CA LEU A 64 -1.22 17.28 22.03
C LEU A 64 -1.40 18.63 22.72
N GLY A 65 -1.55 19.72 21.97
CA GLY A 65 -1.88 21.05 22.51
C GLY A 65 -3.30 21.18 23.04
N ALA A 66 -4.25 20.36 22.55
CA ALA A 66 -5.64 20.39 22.96
C ALA A 66 -5.95 19.47 24.17
N ILE A 67 -5.02 18.62 24.59
CA ILE A 67 -5.17 17.68 25.72
C ILE A 67 -4.36 18.08 26.96
N PRO A 68 -4.77 17.67 28.18
CA PRO A 68 -4.03 18.03 29.40
C PRO A 68 -2.62 17.44 29.46
N ALA A 69 -1.68 18.20 30.03
CA ALA A 69 -0.31 17.73 30.28
C ALA A 69 -0.27 16.57 31.30
N LYS A 70 -1.08 16.66 32.37
CA LYS A 70 -1.21 15.59 33.38
C LYS A 70 -2.16 14.51 32.86
N ARG A 71 -1.61 13.49 32.22
CA ARG A 71 -2.31 12.32 31.70
C ARG A 71 -1.40 11.10 31.69
N GLN A 72 -1.98 9.90 31.66
CA GLN A 72 -1.24 8.69 31.34
C GLN A 72 -1.16 8.54 29.82
N THR A 73 0.05 8.37 29.30
CA THR A 73 0.27 8.14 27.85
C THR A 73 0.80 6.72 27.67
N LEU A 74 0.16 5.97 26.79
CA LEU A 74 0.57 4.63 26.37
C LEU A 74 0.94 4.69 24.89
N LEU A 75 2.10 4.13 24.56
CA LEU A 75 2.60 4.07 23.21
C LEU A 75 2.85 2.61 22.85
N PHE A 76 2.21 2.16 21.77
CA PHE A 76 2.33 0.81 21.24
C PHE A 76 2.87 0.90 19.81
N SER A 77 3.85 0.04 19.50
CA SER A 77 4.40 -0.07 18.17
C SER A 77 4.92 -1.48 17.94
N ALA A 78 4.82 -1.95 16.69
CA ALA A 78 5.37 -3.22 16.27
C ALA A 78 6.87 -3.16 15.98
N THR A 79 7.42 -1.97 15.70
CA THR A 79 8.84 -1.80 15.39
C THR A 79 9.44 -0.64 16.18
N LEU A 80 10.62 -0.85 16.74
CA LEU A 80 11.36 0.22 17.38
C LEU A 80 12.16 0.98 16.31
N THR A 81 11.79 2.24 16.07
CA THR A 81 12.50 3.16 15.18
C THR A 81 13.48 4.04 15.97
N ASP A 82 14.47 4.60 15.29
CA ASP A 82 15.42 5.53 15.92
C ASP A 82 14.69 6.73 16.56
N THR A 83 13.65 7.24 15.90
CA THR A 83 12.78 8.30 16.43
C THR A 83 12.08 7.89 17.74
N LEU A 84 11.67 6.63 17.89
CA LEU A 84 11.10 6.12 19.13
C LEU A 84 12.16 5.93 20.22
N GLN A 85 13.39 5.56 19.85
CA GLN A 85 14.52 5.50 20.79
C GLN A 85 14.93 6.89 21.29
N GLU A 86 14.94 7.90 20.42
CA GLU A 86 15.16 9.29 20.79
C GLU A 86 14.07 9.78 21.74
N LEU A 87 12.80 9.52 21.43
CA LEU A 87 11.69 9.85 22.33
C LEU A 87 11.84 9.19 23.70
N LYS A 88 12.32 7.95 23.76
CA LYS A 88 12.63 7.27 25.03
C LYS A 88 13.73 8.00 25.81
N SER A 89 14.77 8.49 25.13
CA SER A 89 15.88 9.21 25.77
C SER A 89 15.51 10.61 26.27
N VAL A 90 14.60 11.29 25.57
CA VAL A 90 14.17 12.67 25.86
C VAL A 90 12.97 12.72 26.83
N ALA A 91 12.26 11.62 27.03
CA ALA A 91 11.10 11.56 27.91
C ALA A 91 11.46 11.83 29.38
N MET A 92 11.13 13.04 29.86
CA MET A 92 11.39 13.51 31.23
C MET A 92 10.80 12.63 32.34
N ASN A 93 9.74 11.86 32.05
CA ASN A 93 8.98 11.09 33.04
C ASN A 93 9.43 9.63 33.23
N LYS A 94 10.59 9.21 32.70
CA LYS A 94 11.10 7.81 32.77
C LYS A 94 10.00 6.77 32.49
N PRO A 95 9.56 6.61 31.23
CA PRO A 95 8.47 5.70 30.90
C PRO A 95 8.81 4.25 31.24
N PHE A 96 7.83 3.48 31.71
CA PHE A 96 7.95 2.02 31.73
C PHE A 96 8.09 1.54 30.28
N PHE A 97 9.18 0.81 30.01
CA PHE A 97 9.50 0.32 28.68
C PHE A 97 9.58 -1.20 28.73
N TRP A 98 8.79 -1.83 27.88
CA TRP A 98 8.83 -3.26 27.66
C TRP A 98 9.06 -3.51 26.18
N GLU A 99 10.04 -4.36 25.88
CA GLU A 99 10.37 -4.79 24.53
C GLU A 99 10.46 -6.31 24.52
N SER A 100 9.72 -6.94 23.63
CA SER A 100 9.89 -8.36 23.34
C SER A 100 11.07 -8.51 22.39
N THR A 101 12.24 -8.85 22.92
CA THR A 101 13.41 -9.16 22.09
C THR A 101 13.21 -10.50 21.40
N SER A 102 13.20 -10.50 20.07
CA SER A 102 13.26 -11.70 19.23
C SER A 102 14.44 -11.55 18.27
N GLU A 103 15.21 -12.61 18.05
CA GLU A 103 16.33 -12.61 17.10
C GLU A 103 15.84 -12.35 15.66
N VAL A 104 14.62 -12.83 15.37
CA VAL A 104 13.91 -12.65 14.11
C VAL A 104 12.71 -11.75 14.34
N LYS A 105 12.52 -10.72 13.50
CA LYS A 105 11.39 -9.77 13.63
C LYS A 105 10.03 -10.35 13.23
N THR A 106 9.99 -11.59 12.79
CA THR A 106 8.79 -12.30 12.34
C THR A 106 8.54 -13.51 13.22
N VAL A 107 7.29 -13.97 13.30
CA VAL A 107 6.91 -15.12 14.12
C VAL A 107 7.66 -16.37 13.65
N GLU A 108 8.22 -17.15 14.57
CA GLU A 108 9.01 -18.36 14.25
C GLU A 108 8.23 -19.40 13.44
N GLN A 109 6.92 -19.50 13.66
CA GLN A 109 6.02 -20.44 12.98
C GLN A 109 5.57 -19.99 11.58
N LEU A 110 6.12 -18.87 11.09
CA LEU A 110 5.80 -18.31 9.79
C LEU A 110 6.78 -18.83 8.74
N ASP A 111 6.26 -19.61 7.78
CA ASP A 111 7.00 -20.02 6.60
C ASP A 111 7.00 -18.88 5.57
N GLN A 112 8.18 -18.28 5.34
CA GLN A 112 8.34 -17.09 4.49
C GLN A 112 9.10 -17.45 3.23
N LYS A 113 8.40 -17.32 2.10
CA LYS A 113 8.94 -17.68 0.79
C LYS A 113 8.85 -16.56 -0.22
N TYR A 114 9.76 -16.58 -1.17
CA TYR A 114 9.67 -15.75 -2.37
C TYR A 114 9.42 -16.64 -3.59
N LEU A 115 8.76 -16.08 -4.59
CA LEU A 115 8.60 -16.71 -5.91
C LEU A 115 9.08 -15.71 -6.96
N LEU A 116 10.19 -16.02 -7.63
CA LEU A 116 10.75 -15.17 -8.67
C LEU A 116 9.94 -15.33 -9.95
N VAL A 117 9.33 -14.24 -10.42
CA VAL A 117 8.43 -14.25 -11.58
C VAL A 117 8.70 -13.05 -12.49
N PRO A 118 8.65 -13.21 -13.82
CA PRO A 118 8.65 -12.06 -14.72
C PRO A 118 7.39 -11.20 -14.53
N GLU A 119 7.54 -9.87 -14.47
CA GLU A 119 6.43 -8.93 -14.22
C GLU A 119 5.21 -9.18 -15.12
N LYS A 120 5.43 -9.49 -16.41
CA LYS A 120 4.35 -9.68 -17.40
C LYS A 120 3.48 -10.90 -17.18
N VAL A 121 3.93 -11.87 -16.38
CA VAL A 121 3.23 -13.15 -16.17
C VAL A 121 2.85 -13.36 -14.70
N LYS A 122 3.11 -12.37 -13.85
CA LYS A 122 2.91 -12.42 -12.40
C LYS A 122 1.48 -12.81 -11.99
N ASP A 123 0.48 -12.35 -12.74
CA ASP A 123 -0.92 -12.68 -12.49
C ASP A 123 -1.24 -14.16 -12.72
N ALA A 124 -0.58 -14.79 -13.70
CA ALA A 124 -0.77 -16.21 -13.97
C ALA A 124 -0.21 -17.06 -12.82
N TYR A 125 0.95 -16.66 -12.27
CA TYR A 125 1.49 -17.27 -11.05
C TYR A 125 0.56 -17.09 -9.85
N LEU A 126 -0.05 -15.89 -9.68
CA LEU A 126 -1.02 -15.67 -8.61
C LEU A 126 -2.23 -16.63 -8.73
N VAL A 127 -2.79 -16.75 -9.93
CA VAL A 127 -3.93 -17.64 -10.19
C VAL A 127 -3.56 -19.09 -9.92
N HIS A 128 -2.38 -19.54 -10.39
CA HIS A 128 -1.88 -20.88 -10.14
C HIS A 128 -1.70 -21.17 -8.64
N LEU A 129 -1.13 -20.23 -7.88
CA LEU A 129 -0.98 -20.37 -6.43
C LEU A 129 -2.33 -20.51 -5.71
N ILE A 130 -3.30 -19.67 -6.07
CA ILE A 130 -4.64 -19.71 -5.46
C ILE A 130 -5.32 -21.04 -5.77
N GLN A 131 -5.26 -21.50 -7.02
CA GLN A 131 -5.81 -22.80 -7.42
C GLN A 131 -5.19 -23.92 -6.59
N LYS A 132 -3.86 -23.97 -6.54
CA LYS A 132 -3.12 -24.98 -5.76
C LYS A 132 -3.53 -24.99 -4.28
N PHE A 133 -3.63 -23.80 -3.66
CA PHE A 133 -4.02 -23.72 -2.25
C PHE A 133 -5.46 -24.13 -1.98
N GLN A 134 -6.39 -23.85 -2.90
CA GLN A 134 -7.76 -24.32 -2.77
C GLN A 134 -7.87 -25.83 -2.98
N ASP A 135 -7.09 -26.40 -3.88
CA ASP A 135 -7.04 -27.84 -4.13
C ASP A 135 -6.44 -28.61 -2.94
N GLU A 136 -5.42 -28.05 -2.28
CA GLU A 136 -4.81 -28.64 -1.09
C GLU A 136 -5.68 -28.46 0.16
N HIS A 137 -6.30 -27.29 0.32
CA HIS A 137 -7.04 -26.94 1.53
C HIS A 137 -8.24 -26.03 1.23
N GLU A 138 -9.44 -26.61 1.21
CA GLU A 138 -10.67 -25.86 0.91
C GLU A 138 -10.91 -24.70 1.90
N ASP A 139 -10.50 -24.82 3.16
CA ASP A 139 -10.78 -23.85 4.24
C ASP A 139 -9.71 -22.79 4.48
N TRP A 140 -8.71 -22.69 3.62
CA TRP A 140 -7.70 -21.65 3.77
C TRP A 140 -8.24 -20.27 3.41
N SER A 141 -8.06 -19.33 4.35
CA SER A 141 -8.25 -17.91 4.09
C SER A 141 -6.95 -17.29 3.60
N ILE A 142 -7.06 -16.49 2.54
CA ILE A 142 -5.94 -15.90 1.82
C ILE A 142 -6.12 -14.38 1.82
N ILE A 143 -5.07 -13.66 2.19
CA ILE A 143 -4.98 -12.22 1.93
C ILE A 143 -3.94 -11.94 0.85
N ILE A 144 -4.31 -11.12 -0.13
CA ILE A 144 -3.46 -10.74 -1.26
C ILE A 144 -3.19 -9.25 -1.17
N PHE A 145 -1.93 -8.86 -1.01
CA PHE A 145 -1.53 -7.46 -0.93
C PHE A 145 -1.05 -6.93 -2.28
N THR A 146 -1.59 -5.78 -2.67
CA THR A 146 -1.28 -5.10 -3.94
C THR A 146 -0.90 -3.65 -3.68
N SER A 147 -0.15 -3.04 -4.61
CA SER A 147 0.35 -1.67 -4.45
C SER A 147 -0.73 -0.61 -4.73
N THR A 148 -1.55 -0.78 -5.77
CA THR A 148 -2.51 0.24 -6.21
C THR A 148 -3.97 -0.17 -6.00
N CYS A 149 -4.84 0.83 -5.80
CA CYS A 149 -6.29 0.59 -5.71
C CYS A 149 -6.86 0.05 -7.02
N LYS A 150 -6.30 0.46 -8.17
CA LYS A 150 -6.70 0.00 -9.50
C LYS A 150 -6.37 -1.49 -9.64
N ASP A 151 -5.14 -1.90 -9.31
CA ASP A 151 -4.73 -3.31 -9.34
C ASP A 151 -5.54 -4.16 -8.38
N CYS A 152 -5.80 -3.67 -7.16
CA CYS A 152 -6.67 -4.35 -6.20
C CYS A 152 -8.05 -4.68 -6.81
N GLN A 153 -8.63 -3.74 -7.56
CA GLN A 153 -9.94 -3.91 -8.18
C GLN A 153 -9.87 -4.81 -9.43
N ILE A 154 -8.85 -4.64 -10.29
CA ILE A 154 -8.63 -5.48 -11.47
C ILE A 154 -8.45 -6.93 -11.06
N LEU A 155 -7.59 -7.21 -10.08
CA LEU A 155 -7.35 -8.56 -9.58
C LEU A 155 -8.62 -9.18 -9.02
N ASN A 156 -9.42 -8.42 -8.27
CA ASN A 156 -10.70 -8.92 -7.74
C ASN A 156 -11.69 -9.26 -8.86
N MET A 157 -11.77 -8.45 -9.92
CA MET A 157 -12.61 -8.75 -11.08
C MET A 157 -12.10 -9.96 -11.86
N MET A 158 -10.79 -10.09 -12.01
CA MET A 158 -10.13 -11.20 -12.69
C MET A 158 -10.36 -12.52 -11.94
N LEU A 159 -10.04 -12.58 -10.65
CA LEU A 159 -10.20 -13.79 -9.84
C LEU A 159 -11.65 -14.30 -9.83
N ARG A 160 -12.63 -13.39 -9.76
CA ARG A 160 -14.06 -13.77 -9.87
C ARG A 160 -14.42 -14.40 -11.22
N ARG A 161 -13.75 -14.04 -12.32
CA ARG A 161 -13.95 -14.67 -13.63
C ARG A 161 -13.30 -16.04 -13.74
N PHE A 162 -12.29 -16.31 -12.91
CA PHE A 162 -11.68 -17.62 -12.72
C PHE A 162 -12.40 -18.43 -11.63
N ASN A 163 -13.64 -18.07 -11.28
CA ASN A 163 -14.44 -18.73 -10.25
C ASN A 163 -13.81 -18.74 -8.85
N PHE A 164 -12.88 -17.83 -8.55
CA PHE A 164 -12.39 -17.61 -7.20
C PHE A 164 -13.20 -16.50 -6.52
N PRO A 165 -14.06 -16.81 -5.53
CA PRO A 165 -14.85 -15.80 -4.84
C PRO A 165 -13.93 -14.92 -3.99
N SER A 166 -13.63 -13.72 -4.47
CA SER A 166 -12.78 -12.75 -3.79
C SER A 166 -13.52 -11.47 -3.43
N ILE A 167 -12.97 -10.71 -2.48
CA ILE A 167 -13.41 -9.36 -2.16
C ILE A 167 -12.24 -8.39 -2.13
N ALA A 168 -12.46 -7.17 -2.63
CA ALA A 168 -11.46 -6.10 -2.61
C ALA A 168 -11.65 -5.18 -1.40
N LEU A 169 -10.54 -4.63 -0.91
CA LEU A 169 -10.47 -3.65 0.16
C LEU A 169 -9.41 -2.60 -0.19
N HIS A 170 -9.84 -1.44 -0.70
CA HIS A 170 -8.95 -0.35 -1.08
C HIS A 170 -9.50 1.02 -0.64
N SER A 171 -8.66 2.05 -0.60
CA SER A 171 -9.01 3.37 -0.03
C SER A 171 -10.09 4.13 -0.82
N MET A 172 -10.28 3.82 -2.10
CA MET A 172 -11.33 4.41 -2.94
C MET A 172 -12.75 3.90 -2.62
N MET A 173 -12.90 2.82 -1.83
CA MET A 173 -14.20 2.32 -1.39
C MET A 173 -14.82 3.23 -0.32
N LYS A 174 -16.15 3.31 -0.28
CA LYS A 174 -16.81 4.01 0.82
C LYS A 174 -16.58 3.24 2.13
N GLN A 175 -16.50 3.96 3.26
CA GLN A 175 -16.25 3.31 4.55
C GLN A 175 -17.27 2.21 4.89
N LYS A 176 -18.57 2.42 4.58
CA LYS A 176 -19.62 1.40 4.76
C LYS A 176 -19.35 0.14 3.93
N GLU A 177 -18.87 0.30 2.69
CA GLU A 177 -18.51 -0.82 1.81
C GLU A 177 -17.27 -1.56 2.34
N ARG A 178 -16.28 -0.84 2.87
CA ARG A 178 -15.09 -1.44 3.51
C ARG A 178 -15.48 -2.32 4.71
N PHE A 179 -16.36 -1.82 5.59
CA PHE A 179 -16.85 -2.60 6.73
C PHE A 179 -17.68 -3.80 6.31
N ALA A 180 -18.57 -3.64 5.32
CA ALA A 180 -19.34 -4.76 4.79
C ALA A 180 -18.43 -5.83 4.15
N ALA A 181 -17.40 -5.40 3.41
CA ALA A 181 -16.44 -6.31 2.81
C ALA A 181 -15.64 -7.09 3.86
N LEU A 182 -15.14 -6.39 4.88
CA LEU A 182 -14.43 -7.00 6.00
C LEU A 182 -15.34 -7.95 6.78
N GLY A 183 -16.61 -7.59 7.01
CA GLY A 183 -17.59 -8.45 7.68
C GLY A 183 -17.82 -9.76 6.94
N ARG A 184 -17.94 -9.71 5.59
CA ARG A 184 -18.11 -10.91 4.76
C ARG A 184 -16.84 -11.78 4.71
N PHE A 185 -15.67 -11.17 4.82
CA PHE A 185 -14.42 -11.93 4.96
C PHE A 185 -14.32 -12.58 6.34
N LYS A 186 -14.65 -11.85 7.41
CA LYS A 186 -14.68 -12.37 8.79
C LYS A 186 -15.66 -13.53 8.98
N SER A 187 -16.78 -13.52 8.27
CA SER A 187 -17.76 -14.61 8.31
C SER A 187 -17.38 -15.81 7.43
N SER A 188 -16.17 -15.84 6.87
CA SER A 188 -15.69 -16.86 5.92
C SER A 188 -16.55 -17.01 4.65
N PHE A 189 -17.43 -16.05 4.36
CA PHE A 189 -18.25 -16.07 3.14
C PHE A 189 -17.39 -15.87 1.89
N TYR A 190 -16.38 -15.00 2.00
CA TYR A 190 -15.27 -14.94 1.06
C TYR A 190 -14.01 -15.41 1.77
N LYS A 191 -13.30 -16.37 1.17
CA LYS A 191 -12.02 -16.89 1.68
C LYS A 191 -10.83 -16.09 1.16
N ILE A 192 -11.01 -15.27 0.12
CA ILE A 192 -9.93 -14.45 -0.49
C ILE A 192 -10.23 -12.96 -0.32
N LEU A 193 -9.30 -12.25 0.32
CA LEU A 193 -9.32 -10.79 0.48
C LEU A 193 -8.15 -10.17 -0.29
N ILE A 194 -8.43 -9.23 -1.18
CA ILE A 194 -7.39 -8.44 -1.86
C ILE A 194 -7.38 -7.06 -1.22
N ALA A 195 -6.22 -6.61 -0.76
CA ALA A 195 -6.11 -5.34 -0.04
C ALA A 195 -4.88 -4.53 -0.45
N THR A 196 -5.00 -3.20 -0.35
CA THR A 196 -3.83 -2.31 -0.34
C THR A 196 -3.37 -2.06 1.09
N ASP A 197 -2.09 -1.70 1.27
CA ASP A 197 -1.52 -1.41 2.60
C ASP A 197 -2.37 -0.38 3.36
N LEU A 198 -2.69 0.74 2.70
CA LEU A 198 -3.47 1.82 3.29
C LEU A 198 -4.87 1.35 3.74
N ALA A 199 -5.48 0.45 2.99
CA ALA A 199 -6.84 0.01 3.28
C ALA A 199 -6.91 -1.05 4.38
N SER A 200 -5.84 -1.83 4.56
CA SER A 200 -5.72 -2.83 5.63
C SER A 200 -5.36 -2.25 7.00
N ARG A 201 -4.83 -1.02 7.05
CA ARG A 201 -4.45 -0.32 8.28
C ARG A 201 -5.65 0.05 9.14
N GLY A 202 -5.51 -0.10 10.45
CA GLY A 202 -6.55 0.24 11.44
C GLY A 202 -7.83 -0.59 11.31
N LEU A 203 -7.84 -1.62 10.46
CA LEU A 203 -8.91 -2.61 10.40
C LEU A 203 -8.40 -3.88 11.06
N ASP A 204 -9.20 -4.38 12.00
CA ASP A 204 -8.99 -5.69 12.60
C ASP A 204 -9.33 -6.77 11.56
N ILE A 205 -8.33 -7.16 10.76
CA ILE A 205 -8.43 -8.28 9.82
C ILE A 205 -8.14 -9.56 10.61
N PRO A 206 -8.99 -10.59 10.52
CA PRO A 206 -8.78 -11.85 11.21
C PRO A 206 -7.46 -12.49 10.78
N THR A 207 -6.91 -13.34 11.65
CA THR A 207 -5.70 -14.11 11.31
C THR A 207 -6.01 -15.02 10.13
N VAL A 208 -5.24 -14.89 9.06
CA VAL A 208 -5.36 -15.71 7.85
C VAL A 208 -4.32 -16.83 7.84
N GLN A 209 -4.53 -17.86 7.02
CA GLN A 209 -3.56 -18.95 6.85
C GLN A 209 -2.45 -18.53 5.88
N VAL A 210 -2.83 -17.89 4.77
CA VAL A 210 -1.90 -17.54 3.70
C VAL A 210 -1.89 -16.03 3.45
N VAL A 211 -0.69 -15.45 3.40
CA VAL A 211 -0.44 -14.09 2.94
C VAL A 211 0.29 -14.15 1.60
N ILE A 212 -0.27 -13.52 0.57
CA ILE A 212 0.38 -13.39 -0.74
C ILE A 212 0.69 -11.92 -0.99
N ASN A 213 1.97 -11.58 -1.08
CA ASN A 213 2.39 -10.27 -1.56
C ASN A 213 2.46 -10.32 -3.09
N HIS A 214 1.40 -9.89 -3.77
CA HIS A 214 1.40 -9.78 -5.24
C HIS A 214 2.42 -8.76 -5.74
N ASN A 215 2.68 -7.73 -4.95
CA ASN A 215 3.78 -6.80 -5.15
C ASN A 215 4.70 -6.81 -3.93
N THR A 216 6.00 -6.93 -4.15
CA THR A 216 7.03 -6.79 -3.11
C THR A 216 6.84 -5.45 -2.38
N PRO A 217 6.76 -5.45 -1.04
CA PRO A 217 6.64 -4.21 -0.26
C PRO A 217 7.86 -3.30 -0.50
N GLY A 218 7.62 -2.00 -0.69
CA GLY A 218 8.71 -1.04 -0.90
C GLY A 218 9.54 -0.73 0.36
N LEU A 219 9.04 -1.11 1.55
CA LEU A 219 9.73 -0.94 2.83
C LEU A 219 9.62 -2.24 3.65
N PRO A 220 10.69 -2.71 4.30
CA PRO A 220 10.61 -3.97 5.04
C PRO A 220 9.68 -3.94 6.25
N LYS A 221 9.50 -2.77 6.89
CA LYS A 221 8.49 -2.63 7.96
C LYS A 221 7.07 -2.97 7.45
N ILE A 222 6.76 -2.62 6.20
CA ILE A 222 5.46 -2.96 5.59
C ILE A 222 5.37 -4.48 5.40
N TYR A 223 6.46 -5.11 4.95
CA TYR A 223 6.53 -6.58 4.83
C TYR A 223 6.20 -7.27 6.15
N ILE A 224 6.85 -6.88 7.25
CA ILE A 224 6.59 -7.44 8.59
C ILE A 224 5.11 -7.28 8.98
N HIS A 225 4.49 -6.13 8.72
CA HIS A 225 3.07 -5.89 9.03
C HIS A 225 2.11 -6.73 8.18
N ARG A 226 2.48 -7.03 6.92
CA ARG A 226 1.69 -7.87 6.02
C ARG A 226 1.77 -9.32 6.44
N VAL A 227 2.97 -9.86 6.61
CA VAL A 227 3.15 -11.27 6.97
C VAL A 227 2.72 -11.56 8.41
N GLY A 228 2.77 -10.56 9.29
CA GLY A 228 2.16 -10.62 10.62
C GLY A 228 0.63 -10.68 10.64
N ARG A 229 -0.05 -10.81 9.48
CA ARG A 229 -1.49 -11.13 9.38
C ARG A 229 -1.77 -12.63 9.42
N THR A 230 -0.74 -13.46 9.25
CA THR A 230 -0.79 -14.91 9.48
C THR A 230 0.02 -15.26 10.73
N ALA A 231 0.09 -16.56 11.05
CA ALA A 231 0.86 -17.14 12.15
C ALA A 231 0.63 -16.49 13.53
N ARG A 232 -0.59 -16.00 13.82
CA ARG A 232 -0.92 -15.44 15.14
C ARG A 232 -1.43 -16.51 16.09
N ALA A 233 -1.12 -16.33 17.37
CA ALA A 233 -1.59 -17.17 18.48
C ALA A 233 -1.19 -18.66 18.35
N GLY A 234 0.06 -18.94 17.97
CA GLY A 234 0.61 -20.31 17.99
C GLY A 234 0.28 -21.18 16.77
N ARG A 235 -0.37 -20.62 15.74
CA ARG A 235 -0.67 -21.29 14.47
C ARG A 235 0.47 -21.12 13.47
N SER A 236 0.71 -22.14 12.64
CA SER A 236 1.58 -22.00 11.47
C SER A 236 0.93 -21.11 10.41
N GLY A 237 1.75 -20.39 9.67
CA GLY A 237 1.31 -19.52 8.59
C GLY A 237 2.24 -19.58 7.39
N LEU A 238 1.71 -19.30 6.20
CA LEU A 238 2.49 -19.23 4.97
C LEU A 238 2.44 -17.80 4.42
N ALA A 239 3.61 -17.24 4.10
CA ALA A 239 3.73 -15.97 3.40
C ALA A 239 4.53 -16.16 2.10
N ILE A 240 3.91 -15.89 0.95
CA ILE A 240 4.57 -15.92 -0.36
C ILE A 240 4.67 -14.51 -0.91
N THR A 241 5.86 -14.13 -1.37
CA THR A 241 6.09 -12.85 -2.05
C THR A 241 6.46 -13.06 -3.49
N LEU A 242 5.66 -12.51 -4.40
CA LEU A 242 5.98 -12.49 -5.83
C LEU A 242 7.04 -11.42 -6.06
N VAL A 243 8.22 -11.85 -6.47
CA VAL A 243 9.39 -11.00 -6.68
C VAL A 243 9.67 -10.93 -8.16
N THR A 244 9.87 -9.72 -8.69
CA THR A 244 10.28 -9.56 -10.09
C THR A 244 11.75 -9.23 -10.22
N GLN A 245 12.26 -9.23 -11.45
CA GLN A 245 13.64 -8.85 -11.74
C GLN A 245 14.00 -7.43 -11.26
N TYR A 246 13.00 -6.57 -11.03
CA TYR A 246 13.19 -5.20 -10.55
C TYR A 246 13.22 -5.11 -9.02
N ASP A 247 12.70 -6.12 -8.31
CA ASP A 247 12.43 -6.05 -6.87
C ASP A 247 13.52 -6.71 -6.01
N ILE A 248 14.58 -7.24 -6.61
CA ILE A 248 15.65 -7.98 -5.90
C ILE A 248 16.25 -7.15 -4.75
N HIS A 249 16.47 -5.86 -4.98
CA HIS A 249 16.98 -4.93 -3.96
C HIS A 249 16.02 -4.77 -2.77
N LEU A 250 14.71 -4.83 -3.00
CA LEU A 250 13.69 -4.77 -1.95
C LEU A 250 13.72 -6.03 -1.10
N VAL A 251 13.91 -7.20 -1.73
CA VAL A 251 14.04 -8.47 -1.02
C VAL A 251 15.26 -8.46 -0.12
N HIS A 252 16.43 -8.04 -0.61
CA HIS A 252 17.62 -7.96 0.24
C HIS A 252 17.43 -7.00 1.42
N SER A 253 16.77 -5.86 1.20
CA SER A 253 16.42 -4.93 2.28
C SER A 253 15.48 -5.60 3.31
N ILE A 254 14.57 -6.45 2.84
CA ILE A 254 13.69 -7.23 3.71
C ILE A 254 14.48 -8.25 4.53
N GLU A 255 15.31 -9.06 3.88
CA GLU A 255 16.15 -10.10 4.49
C GLU A 255 17.07 -9.53 5.56
N GLU A 256 17.70 -8.38 5.28
CA GLU A 256 18.53 -7.65 6.25
C GLU A 256 17.72 -7.23 7.48
N GLN A 257 16.51 -6.70 7.29
CA GLN A 257 15.69 -6.24 8.40
C GLN A 257 15.10 -7.38 9.23
N ILE A 258 14.70 -8.50 8.60
CA ILE A 258 14.18 -9.68 9.31
C ILE A 258 15.30 -10.59 9.84
N LYS A 259 16.56 -10.36 9.43
CA LYS A 259 17.75 -11.18 9.75
C LYS A 259 17.61 -12.65 9.33
N MET A 260 16.92 -12.90 8.22
CA MET A 260 16.63 -14.24 7.69
C MET A 260 16.59 -14.17 6.17
N LYS A 261 17.09 -15.20 5.50
CA LYS A 261 16.94 -15.34 4.05
C LYS A 261 15.61 -15.99 3.70
N LEU A 262 14.93 -15.45 2.70
CA LEU A 262 13.69 -16.04 2.21
C LEU A 262 13.98 -17.30 1.40
N ILE A 263 13.14 -18.31 1.55
CA ILE A 263 13.28 -19.57 0.80
C ILE A 263 12.54 -19.44 -0.53
N GLU A 264 13.12 -19.95 -1.60
CA GLU A 264 12.44 -19.97 -2.90
C GLU A 264 11.28 -20.97 -2.90
N TYR A 265 10.12 -20.53 -3.37
CA TYR A 265 8.97 -21.39 -3.61
C TYR A 265 9.06 -21.94 -5.04
N ALA A 266 9.18 -23.26 -5.18
CA ALA A 266 9.24 -23.89 -6.49
C ALA A 266 7.84 -24.01 -7.12
N VAL A 267 7.71 -23.63 -8.39
CA VAL A 267 6.50 -23.78 -9.21
C VAL A 267 6.86 -24.45 -10.52
N LYS A 268 6.00 -25.36 -10.99
CA LYS A 268 6.14 -25.98 -12.32
C LYS A 268 5.66 -24.98 -13.38
N GLU A 269 6.60 -24.38 -14.11
CA GLU A 269 6.29 -23.36 -15.13
C GLU A 269 5.31 -23.84 -16.21
N SER A 270 5.34 -25.14 -16.55
CA SER A 270 4.43 -25.74 -17.53
C SER A 270 2.95 -25.56 -17.18
N GLU A 271 2.61 -25.67 -15.89
CA GLU A 271 1.23 -25.50 -15.41
C GLU A 271 0.77 -24.04 -15.50
N VAL A 272 1.70 -23.10 -15.27
CA VAL A 272 1.43 -21.66 -15.38
C VAL A 272 1.27 -21.24 -16.85
N LEU A 273 2.08 -21.79 -17.75
CA LEU A 273 2.01 -21.49 -19.19
C LEU A 273 0.65 -21.86 -19.79
N ASN A 274 0.01 -22.93 -19.31
CA ASN A 274 -1.31 -23.37 -19.77
C ASN A 274 -2.41 -22.32 -19.53
N ILE A 275 -2.34 -21.60 -18.42
CA ILE A 275 -3.34 -20.59 -18.05
C ILE A 275 -2.93 -19.16 -18.45
N LEU A 276 -1.67 -18.95 -18.83
CA LEU A 276 -1.08 -17.63 -19.06
C LEU A 276 -1.89 -16.77 -20.04
N THR A 277 -2.22 -17.33 -21.20
CA THR A 277 -2.96 -16.60 -22.24
C THR A 277 -4.34 -16.20 -21.75
N GLN A 278 -5.05 -17.12 -21.09
CA GLN A 278 -6.38 -16.87 -20.55
C GLN A 278 -6.35 -15.78 -19.47
N VAL A 279 -5.36 -15.83 -18.57
CA VAL A 279 -5.18 -14.83 -17.51
C VAL A 279 -4.91 -13.46 -18.10
N ASN A 280 -3.98 -13.34 -19.05
CA ASN A 280 -3.66 -12.07 -19.69
C ASN A 280 -4.84 -11.44 -20.44
N VAL A 281 -5.60 -12.25 -21.19
CA VAL A 281 -6.80 -11.78 -21.88
C VAL A 281 -7.86 -11.32 -20.88
N THR A 282 -8.06 -12.09 -19.81
CA THR A 282 -9.05 -11.78 -18.77
C THR A 282 -8.69 -10.51 -18.00
N ARG A 283 -7.41 -10.35 -17.62
CA ARG A 283 -6.90 -9.14 -16.99
C ARG A 283 -7.14 -7.91 -17.87
N ARG A 284 -6.76 -8.00 -19.15
CA ARG A 284 -6.93 -6.90 -20.11
C ARG A 284 -8.40 -6.52 -20.32
N ALA A 285 -9.29 -7.51 -20.37
CA ALA A 285 -10.73 -7.28 -20.42
C ALA A 285 -11.25 -6.58 -19.14
N CYS A 286 -10.70 -6.91 -17.97
CA CYS A 286 -11.05 -6.28 -16.71
C CYS A 286 -10.50 -4.86 -16.60
N GLU A 287 -9.30 -4.60 -17.12
CA GLU A 287 -8.71 -3.26 -17.25
C GLU A 287 -9.59 -2.36 -18.12
N ILE A 288 -9.95 -2.80 -19.33
CA ILE A 288 -10.84 -2.06 -20.23
C ILE A 288 -12.19 -1.79 -19.57
N LYS A 289 -12.76 -2.80 -18.90
CA LYS A 289 -14.04 -2.64 -18.19
C LYS A 289 -13.93 -1.64 -17.06
N LEU A 290 -12.82 -1.62 -16.31
CA LEU A 290 -12.62 -0.68 -15.21
C LEU A 290 -12.35 0.74 -15.72
N GLU A 291 -11.64 0.90 -16.83
CA GLU A 291 -11.44 2.19 -17.50
C GLU A 291 -12.72 2.75 -18.11
N GLY A 292 -13.62 1.88 -18.56
CA GLY A 292 -14.98 2.26 -18.97
C GLY A 292 -15.91 2.60 -17.80
N THR A 293 -15.45 2.47 -16.55
CA THR A 293 -16.16 2.99 -15.38
C THR A 293 -15.49 4.27 -14.88
N ASP A 294 -16.26 5.14 -14.23
CA ASP A 294 -15.81 6.39 -13.60
C ASP A 294 -14.88 6.18 -12.37
N PHE A 295 -14.13 5.08 -12.34
CA PHE A 295 -13.24 4.71 -11.24
C PHE A 295 -12.18 5.78 -10.99
N ASP A 296 -11.67 6.41 -12.05
CA ASP A 296 -10.70 7.50 -11.97
C ASP A 296 -11.36 8.87 -11.66
N GLU A 297 -12.65 9.07 -11.93
CA GLU A 297 -13.33 10.33 -11.61
C GLU A 297 -13.34 10.61 -10.11
N LYS A 298 -13.50 9.56 -9.30
CA LYS A 298 -13.49 9.69 -7.84
C LYS A 298 -12.12 10.13 -7.31
N LYS A 299 -11.03 9.79 -8.01
CA LYS A 299 -9.67 10.22 -7.69
C LYS A 299 -9.52 11.70 -8.01
N GLU A 300 -10.05 12.12 -9.16
CA GLU A 300 -10.03 13.52 -9.57
C GLU A 300 -10.91 14.40 -8.67
N ILE A 301 -12.08 13.91 -8.24
CA ILE A 301 -12.95 14.57 -7.27
C ILE A 301 -12.25 14.73 -5.92
N ASN A 302 -11.61 13.68 -5.40
CA ASN A 302 -10.88 13.75 -4.13
C ASN A 302 -9.70 14.73 -4.21
N LYS A 303 -8.97 14.72 -5.32
CA LYS A 303 -7.86 15.62 -5.56
C LYS A 303 -8.31 17.08 -5.71
N ARG A 304 -9.42 17.33 -6.41
CA ARG A 304 -10.05 18.66 -6.48
C ARG A 304 -10.46 19.16 -5.10
N LYS A 305 -11.08 18.29 -4.27
CA LYS A 305 -11.43 18.64 -2.88
C LYS A 305 -10.21 18.97 -2.03
N GLN A 306 -9.12 18.24 -2.20
CA GLN A 306 -7.87 18.51 -1.49
C GLN A 306 -7.26 19.86 -1.89
N LEU A 307 -7.25 20.17 -3.19
CA LEU A 307 -6.79 21.48 -3.68
C LEU A 307 -7.62 22.64 -3.11
N ILE A 308 -8.95 22.47 -3.06
CA ILE A 308 -9.84 23.46 -2.42
C ILE A 308 -9.52 23.62 -0.93
N LEU A 309 -9.27 22.52 -0.22
CA LEU A 309 -8.92 22.56 1.21
C LEU A 309 -7.57 23.26 1.46
N GLU A 310 -6.62 23.11 0.55
CA GLU A 310 -5.33 23.83 0.54
C GLU A 310 -5.45 25.30 0.08
N GLY A 311 -6.66 25.79 -0.22
CA GLY A 311 -6.90 27.15 -0.70
C GLY A 311 -6.47 27.39 -2.15
N LYS A 312 -6.21 26.34 -2.92
CA LYS A 312 -5.83 26.40 -4.33
C LYS A 312 -7.05 26.19 -5.23
N ASP A 313 -7.20 27.04 -6.24
CA ASP A 313 -8.23 26.86 -7.26
C ASP A 313 -7.89 25.66 -8.16
N PRO A 314 -8.71 24.58 -8.14
CA PRO A 314 -8.41 23.37 -8.90
C PRO A 314 -8.38 23.58 -10.41
N ASP A 315 -9.18 24.51 -10.94
CA ASP A 315 -9.29 24.77 -12.36
C ASP A 315 -8.10 25.60 -12.86
N LEU A 316 -7.60 26.51 -12.01
CA LEU A 316 -6.37 27.25 -12.28
C LEU A 316 -5.14 26.33 -12.25
N GLU A 317 -5.08 25.42 -11.28
CA GLU A 317 -3.99 24.45 -11.14
C GLU A 317 -4.00 23.42 -12.29
N ALA A 318 -5.19 22.97 -12.72
CA ALA A 318 -5.36 22.10 -13.88
C ALA A 318 -4.89 22.78 -15.17
N LYS A 319 -5.23 24.07 -15.38
CA LYS A 319 -4.75 24.86 -16.52
C LYS A 319 -3.23 24.98 -16.52
N ARG A 320 -2.61 25.34 -15.38
CA ARG A 320 -1.15 25.40 -15.24
C ARG A 320 -0.48 24.07 -15.58
N LYS A 321 -1.03 22.97 -15.08
CA LYS A 321 -0.48 21.63 -15.33
C LYS A 321 -0.60 21.22 -16.81
N ALA A 322 -1.73 21.51 -17.44
CA ALA A 322 -1.92 21.26 -18.88
C ALA A 322 -0.97 22.09 -19.75
N GLU A 323 -0.71 23.34 -19.36
CA GLU A 323 0.24 24.22 -20.05
C GLU A 323 1.69 23.72 -19.89
N LEU A 324 2.08 23.30 -18.69
CA LEU A 324 3.36 22.64 -18.41
C LEU A 324 3.54 21.35 -19.22
N GLU A 325 2.50 20.53 -19.37
CA GLU A 325 2.56 19.33 -20.20
C GLU A 325 2.69 19.65 -21.69
N LYS A 326 1.98 20.66 -22.20
CA LYS A 326 2.15 21.16 -23.58
C LYS A 326 3.60 21.61 -23.80
N LEU A 327 4.16 22.37 -22.86
CA LEU A 327 5.55 22.82 -22.93
C LEU A 327 6.54 21.64 -22.92
N LYS A 328 6.31 20.63 -22.07
CA LYS A 328 7.13 19.40 -22.02
C LYS A 328 7.04 18.61 -23.33
N LYS A 329 5.85 18.46 -23.91
CA LYS A 329 5.65 17.78 -25.20
C LYS A 329 6.35 18.54 -26.33
N GLN A 330 6.26 19.87 -26.36
CA GLN A 330 6.99 20.70 -27.34
C GLN A 330 8.50 20.56 -27.19
N LYS A 331 9.04 20.65 -25.97
CA LYS A 331 10.47 20.44 -25.70
C LYS A 331 10.94 19.02 -26.09
N LYS A 332 10.11 18.00 -25.87
CA LYS A 332 10.41 16.62 -26.28
C LYS A 332 10.48 16.49 -27.81
N LYS A 333 9.48 17.00 -28.53
CA LYS A 333 9.47 17.03 -30.00
C LYS A 333 10.67 17.80 -30.56
N PHE A 334 11.01 18.94 -29.97
CA PHE A 334 12.16 19.73 -30.38
C PHE A 334 13.48 18.96 -30.17
N LYS A 335 13.65 18.29 -29.03
CA LYS A 335 14.81 17.43 -28.77
C LYS A 335 14.90 16.22 -29.71
N GLU A 336 13.77 15.63 -30.11
CA GLU A 336 13.71 14.55 -31.10
C GLU A 336 14.13 15.07 -32.48
N HIS A 337 13.61 16.23 -32.89
CA HIS A 337 13.96 16.84 -34.17
C HIS A 337 15.44 17.20 -34.29
N ILE A 338 16.05 17.75 -33.23
CA ILE A 338 17.50 18.00 -33.17
C ILE A 338 18.29 16.69 -33.28
N ARG A 339 17.86 15.63 -32.59
CA ARG A 339 18.52 14.32 -32.65
C ARG A 339 18.50 13.74 -34.05
N ASP A 340 17.36 13.85 -34.73
CA ASP A 340 17.20 13.37 -36.11
C ASP A 340 18.03 14.19 -37.11
N ALA A 341 18.14 15.51 -36.91
CA ALA A 341 19.00 16.37 -37.74
C ALA A 341 20.49 16.00 -37.59
N ILE A 342 20.96 15.84 -36.35
CA ILE A 342 22.35 15.42 -36.06
C ILE A 342 22.63 14.03 -36.65
N ARG A 343 21.66 13.12 -36.58
CA ARG A 343 21.78 11.77 -37.16
C ARG A 343 21.91 11.82 -38.68
N LYS A 344 21.08 12.62 -39.35
CA LYS A 344 21.16 12.83 -40.80
C LYS A 344 22.49 13.44 -41.24
N GLU A 345 23.00 14.45 -40.52
CA GLU A 345 24.32 15.03 -40.83
C GLU A 345 25.45 14.01 -40.66
N LYS A 346 25.40 13.17 -39.62
CA LYS A 346 26.38 12.09 -39.44
C LYS A 346 26.30 11.06 -40.57
N ASP A 347 25.10 10.64 -40.95
CA ASP A 347 24.89 9.68 -42.03
C ASP A 347 25.36 10.24 -43.38
N ASP A 348 25.14 11.53 -43.66
CA ASP A 348 25.62 12.20 -44.85
C ASP A 348 27.15 12.39 -44.86
N GLN A 349 27.77 12.67 -43.71
CA GLN A 349 29.22 12.70 -43.59
C GLN A 349 29.84 11.32 -43.83
N ILE A 350 29.23 10.25 -43.31
CA ILE A 350 29.66 8.86 -43.54
C ILE A 350 29.55 8.51 -45.03
N ARG A 351 28.43 8.84 -45.68
CA ARG A 351 28.22 8.63 -47.12
C ARG A 351 29.25 9.39 -47.97
N ARG A 352 29.57 10.64 -47.61
CA ARG A 352 30.60 11.44 -48.29
C ARG A 352 32.00 10.85 -48.13
N LYS A 353 32.33 10.32 -46.94
CA LYS A 353 33.61 9.62 -46.69
C LYS A 353 33.71 8.30 -47.45
N GLN A 354 32.62 7.54 -47.56
CA GLN A 354 32.57 6.30 -48.33
C GLN A 354 32.72 6.53 -49.84
N LYS A 355 32.10 7.59 -50.38
CA LYS A 355 32.27 7.96 -51.80
C LYS A 355 33.69 8.40 -52.13
N LYS A 356 34.37 9.12 -51.23
CA LYS A 356 35.79 9.48 -51.41
C LYS A 356 36.71 8.26 -51.42
N LYS A 357 36.44 7.26 -50.59
CA LYS A 357 37.21 6.00 -50.54
C LYS A 357 37.00 5.06 -51.75
N GLN A 358 36.00 5.31 -52.60
CA GLN A 358 35.77 4.53 -53.82
C GLN A 358 36.37 5.20 -55.08
N GLN A 359 36.92 6.41 -54.94
CA GLN A 359 37.55 7.18 -56.02
C GLN A 359 39.08 7.26 -55.89
N GLU A 360 39.63 6.67 -54.84
CA GLU A 360 41.05 6.30 -54.69
C GLU A 360 41.17 4.79 -54.93
#